data_AF-A0A6G3WLA0-F1
#
_entry.id   AF-A0A6G3WLA0-F1
#
_cell.length_a   1.000
_cell.length_b   1.000
_cell.length_c   1.000
_cell.angle_alpha   90.00
_cell.angle_beta   90.00
_cell.angle_gamma   90.00
#
_symmetry.space_group_name_H-M   'P 1'
#
loop_
_entity.id
_entity.type
_entity.pdbx_description
1 polymer ?
#
loop_
_entity_poly.entity_id
_entity_poly.type
_entity_poly.pdbx_seq_one_letter_code
_entity_poly.pdbx_strand_id
1 'polypeptide(L)' 'PMFRKDNAGEWIQVGIVSWGYGCARPGYPGVYAEVSTFASAIASAAGTL' A
#
# COMPACT_ATOMS: atom_id res chain seq x y z
N PRO A 1 2.28 5.56 3.68
CA PRO A 1 1.99 4.11 3.55
C PRO A 1 0.57 3.84 4.09
N MET A 2 -0.18 2.93 3.47
CA MET A 2 -1.50 2.50 3.94
C MET A 2 -1.36 1.17 4.69
N PHE A 3 -1.72 1.19 5.96
CA PHE A 3 -1.76 0.02 6.82
C PHE A 3 -3.18 -0.26 7.27
N ARG A 4 -3.49 -1.52 7.55
CA ARG A 4 -4.70 -1.93 8.27
C ARG A 4 -4.37 -2.99 9.30
N LYS A 5 -5.31 -3.28 10.21
CA LYS A 5 -5.23 -4.46 11.07
C LYS A 5 -5.67 -5.71 10.32
N ASP A 6 -5.03 -6.84 10.59
CA ASP A 6 -5.49 -8.16 10.17
C ASP A 6 -6.36 -8.83 11.24
N ASN A 7 -6.70 -10.11 11.04
CA ASN A 7 -7.55 -10.86 11.98
C ASN A 7 -6.85 -11.15 13.32
N ALA A 8 -5.52 -11.11 13.37
CA ALA A 8 -4.73 -11.26 14.59
C ALA A 8 -4.56 -9.92 15.33
N GLY A 9 -5.02 -8.82 14.74
CA GLY A 9 -4.80 -7.48 15.29
C GLY A 9 -3.38 -6.97 15.06
N GLU A 10 -2.65 -7.50 14.09
CA GLU A 10 -1.34 -7.02 13.67
C GLU A 10 -1.46 -5.98 12.55
N TRP A 11 -0.49 -5.06 12.46
CA TRP A 11 -0.47 -4.07 11.39
C TRP A 11 0.14 -4.68 10.13
N ILE A 12 -0.60 -4.66 9.02
CA ILE A 12 -0.12 -5.08 7.70
C ILE A 12 -0.15 -3.91 6.73
N GLN A 13 0.93 -3.75 5.95
CA GLN A 13 0.99 -2.77 4.87
C GLN A 13 0.25 -3.30 3.65
N VAL A 14 -0.77 -2.57 3.20
CA VAL A 14 -1.59 -2.97 2.04
C VAL A 14 -1.39 -2.05 0.85
N GLY A 15 -0.89 -0.84 1.08
CA GLY A 15 -0.69 0.15 0.02
C GLY A 15 0.49 1.08 0.26
N ILE A 16 1.03 1.61 -0.84
CA ILE A 16 1.92 2.76 -0.85
C ILE A 16 1.18 3.91 -1.53
N VAL A 17 1.27 5.12 -0.98
CA VAL A 17 0.62 6.29 -1.61
C VAL A 17 1.17 6.43 -3.03
N SER A 18 0.29 6.45 -4.02
CA SER A 18 0.69 6.61 -5.42
C SER A 18 0.29 7.99 -5.92
N TRP A 19 -1.00 8.25 -6.08
CA TRP A 19 -1.51 9.53 -6.60
C TRP A 19 -2.98 9.75 -6.24
N GLY A 20 -3.53 10.90 -6.62
CA GLY A 20 -4.95 11.21 -6.54
C GLY A 20 -5.30 12.42 -7.39
N TYR A 21 -6.57 12.56 -7.78
CA TYR A 21 -7.05 13.75 -8.48
C TYR A 21 -7.27 14.90 -7.49
N GLY A 22 -6.23 15.71 -7.28
CA GLY A 22 -6.24 16.75 -6.23
C GLY A 22 -6.22 16.14 -4.83
N CYS A 23 -6.74 16.88 -3.84
CA CYS A 23 -6.81 16.42 -2.45
C CYS A 23 -8.27 16.39 -1.97
N ALA A 24 -8.69 15.26 -1.40
CA ALA A 24 -10.01 15.06 -0.77
C ALA A 24 -11.22 15.48 -1.62
N ARG A 25 -11.14 15.36 -2.96
CA ARG A 25 -12.24 15.69 -3.85
C ARG A 25 -13.36 14.63 -3.75
N PRO A 26 -14.62 15.01 -3.51
CA PRO A 26 -15.73 14.07 -3.49
C PRO A 26 -15.80 13.25 -4.78
N GLY A 27 -15.99 11.94 -4.67
CA GLY A 27 -16.06 11.01 -5.81
C GLY A 27 -14.71 10.61 -6.43
N TYR A 28 -13.59 11.18 -5.99
CA TYR A 28 -12.25 10.84 -6.48
C TYR A 28 -11.40 10.23 -5.36
N PRO A 29 -11.34 8.89 -5.26
CA PRO A 29 -10.53 8.24 -4.25
C PRO A 29 -9.02 8.43 -4.52
N GLY A 30 -8.23 8.38 -3.44
CA GLY A 30 -6.78 8.27 -3.57
C GLY A 30 -6.38 6.89 -4.11
N VAL A 31 -5.38 6.86 -4.97
CA VAL A 31 -4.84 5.64 -5.58
C VAL A 31 -3.56 5.24 -4.88
N TYR A 32 -3.48 3.96 -4.53
CA TYR A 32 -2.36 3.36 -3.83
C TYR A 32 -1.81 2.23 -4.68
N ALA A 33 -0.48 2.07 -4.69
CA ALA A 33 0.15 0.89 -5.26
C ALA A 33 -0.17 -0.31 -4.36
N GLU A 34 -0.76 -1.35 -4.94
CA GLU A 34 -1.20 -2.54 -4.21
C GLU A 34 0.01 -3.38 -3.77
N VAL A 35 0.29 -3.41 -2.46
CA VAL A 35 1.50 -4.06 -1.93
C VAL A 35 1.45 -5.57 -2.10
N SER A 36 0.28 -6.21 -1.98
CA SER A 36 0.10 -7.66 -2.18
C SER A 36 0.62 -8.14 -3.53
N THR A 37 0.35 -7.39 -4.60
CA THR A 37 0.77 -7.71 -5.97
C THR A 37 2.29 -7.76 -6.14
N PHE A 38 3.04 -6.94 -5.37
CA PHE A 38 4.49 -6.80 -5.52
C PHE A 38 5.28 -7.32 -4.32
N ALA A 39 4.62 -7.93 -3.33
CA ALA A 39 5.25 -8.31 -2.07
C ALA A 39 6.49 -9.20 -2.27
N SER A 40 6.41 -10.18 -3.18
CA SER A 40 7.54 -11.07 -3.51
C SER A 40 8.72 -10.32 -4.15
N ALA A 41 8.44 -9.43 -5.10
CA ALA A 41 9.45 -8.63 -5.77
C ALA A 41 10.15 -7.67 -4.79
N ILE A 42 9.39 -7.03 -3.90
CA ILE A 42 9.91 -6.16 -2.85
C ILE A 42 10.81 -6.95 -1.89
N ALA A 43 10.37 -8.12 -1.44
CA ALA A 43 11.15 -8.98 -0.56
C ALA A 43 12.45 -9.46 -1.24
N SER A 44 12.37 -9.84 -2.52
CA SER A 44 13.54 -10.24 -3.30
C SER A 44 14.55 -9.10 -3.47
N ALA A 45 14.08 -7.89 -3.78
CA ALA A 45 14.96 -6.73 -3.92
C ALA A 45 15.61 -6.35 -2.59
N ALA A 46 14.85 -6.39 -1.49
CA ALA A 46 15.38 -6.12 -0.15
C ALA A 46 16.48 -7.11 0.27
N GLY A 47 16.40 -8.37 -0.14
CA GLY A 47 17.43 -9.38 0.14
C GLY A 47 18.75 -9.18 -0.62
N THR A 48 18.79 -8.27 -1.59
CA THR A 48 20.03 -7.92 -2.33
C THR A 48 20.70 -6.64 -1.85
N LEU A 49 20.09 -5.96 -0.87
CA LEU A 49 20.67 -4.79 -0.18
C LEU A 49 21.67 -5.25 0.89
#